data_AF-A0A1Q7SQR6-F1
#
_entry.id   AF-A0A1Q7SQR6-F1
#
_cell.length_a   1.000
_cell.length_b   1.000
_cell.length_c   1.000
_cell.angle_alpha   90.00
_cell.angle_beta   90.00
_cell.angle_gamma   90.00
#
_symmetry.space_group_name_H-M   'P 1'
#
loop_
_entity.id
_entity.type
_entity.pdbx_description
1 polymer ?
#
loop_
_entity_poly.entity_id
_entity_poly.type
_entity_poly.pdbx_seq_one_letter_code
_entity_poly.pdbx_strand_id
1 'polypeptide(L)'
;MFRGFGMFRKRGLRPWVLNILRRSPKNGAEIMDEIENMSQGWWRPSPGSVYPMLEEMVQDGLIKKRGDGRYELTSKAQQEEEWPFSNHFTGPRSIDAMLNEITGYISYFEDLTKTDRAKLESHKDKIRTITERLDALVK
;
A
#
# COMPACT_ATOMS: atom_id res chain seq x y z
N MET A 1 12.94 -4.26 22.57
CA MET A 1 13.27 -4.40 21.13
C MET A 1 12.13 -5.16 20.44
N PHE A 2 11.18 -4.46 19.81
CA PHE A 2 10.10 -5.11 19.07
C PHE A 2 10.53 -5.33 17.62
N ARG A 3 10.83 -6.59 17.28
CA ARG A 3 11.10 -7.06 15.93
C ARG A 3 9.80 -7.68 15.41
N GLY A 4 9.04 -6.92 14.62
CA GLY A 4 7.72 -7.36 14.14
C GLY A 4 7.12 -6.47 13.06
N PHE A 5 7.85 -6.25 11.96
CA PHE A 5 7.35 -5.54 10.75
C PHE A 5 7.88 -6.20 9.46
N GLY A 6 8.07 -7.53 9.48
CA GLY A 6 8.70 -8.26 8.38
C GLY A 6 7.81 -8.51 7.17
N MET A 7 6.48 -8.52 7.34
CA MET A 7 5.55 -9.00 6.31
C MET A 7 4.99 -7.89 5.40
N PHE A 8 4.93 -6.65 5.87
CA PHE A 8 4.44 -5.50 5.10
C PHE A 8 5.49 -4.85 4.18
N ARG A 9 6.79 -5.14 4.36
CA ARG A 9 7.85 -4.46 3.58
C ARG A 9 8.07 -4.96 2.16
N LYS A 10 7.61 -6.18 1.81
CA LYS A 10 7.84 -6.74 0.45
C LYS A 10 6.57 -6.82 -0.40
N ARG A 11 5.43 -7.15 0.20
CA ARG A 11 4.18 -7.34 -0.56
C ARG A 11 3.47 -6.04 -0.95
N GLY A 12 3.70 -4.96 -0.20
CA GLY A 12 3.07 -3.67 -0.48
C GLY A 12 3.74 -2.87 -1.61
N LEU A 13 5.05 -2.99 -1.83
CA LEU A 13 5.81 -2.01 -2.61
C LEU A 13 5.72 -2.20 -4.13
N ARG A 14 5.72 -3.46 -4.60
CA ARG A 14 5.73 -3.81 -6.04
C ARG A 14 4.61 -3.12 -6.82
N PRO A 15 3.35 -3.08 -6.35
CA PRO A 15 2.30 -2.52 -7.19
C PRO A 15 2.23 -0.98 -7.12
N TRP A 16 2.82 -0.33 -6.10
CA TRP A 16 3.10 1.11 -6.16
C TRP A 16 4.05 1.42 -7.31
N VAL A 17 5.13 0.66 -7.43
CA VAL A 17 6.10 0.83 -8.52
C VAL A 17 5.47 0.59 -9.88
N LEU A 18 4.64 -0.45 -10.03
CA LEU A 18 3.91 -0.67 -11.28
C LEU A 18 2.98 0.51 -11.63
N ASN A 19 2.22 1.03 -10.66
CA ASN A 19 1.34 2.19 -10.87
C ASN A 19 2.14 3.44 -11.29
N ILE A 20 3.25 3.69 -10.62
CA ILE A 20 4.12 4.83 -10.88
C ILE A 20 4.72 4.75 -12.30
N LEU A 21 5.24 3.57 -12.67
CA LEU A 21 5.90 3.37 -13.96
C LEU A 21 4.91 3.27 -15.14
N ARG A 22 3.60 3.08 -14.90
CA ARG A 22 2.55 3.23 -15.92
C ARG A 22 2.43 4.67 -16.42
N ARG A 23 2.79 5.66 -15.60
CA ARG A 23 2.68 7.08 -15.96
C ARG A 23 3.89 7.57 -16.74
N SER A 24 5.09 7.22 -16.28
CA SER A 24 6.35 7.55 -16.95
C SER A 24 7.50 6.71 -16.39
N PRO A 25 8.58 6.50 -17.17
CA PRO A 25 9.80 5.89 -16.65
C PRO A 25 10.36 6.68 -15.46
N LYS A 26 10.90 6.05 -14.42
CA LYS A 26 11.46 6.75 -13.24
C LYS A 26 12.67 6.02 -12.66
N ASN A 27 13.59 6.76 -12.05
CA ASN A 27 14.68 6.19 -11.28
C ASN A 27 14.24 5.81 -9.86
N GLY A 28 15.11 5.13 -9.10
CA GLY A 28 14.76 4.66 -7.75
C GLY A 28 14.45 5.77 -6.75
N ALA A 29 15.11 6.93 -6.85
CA ALA A 29 14.83 8.11 -6.02
C ALA A 29 13.45 8.71 -6.33
N GLU A 30 13.18 8.94 -7.62
CA GLU A 30 11.88 9.44 -8.08
C GLU A 30 10.73 8.50 -7.69
N ILE A 31 10.96 7.18 -7.68
CA ILE A 31 9.97 6.20 -7.21
C ILE A 31 9.71 6.35 -5.70
N MET A 32 10.76 6.51 -4.89
CA MET A 32 10.61 6.74 -3.44
C MET A 32 9.82 8.03 -3.16
N ASP A 33 10.14 9.10 -3.86
CA ASP A 33 9.52 10.42 -3.68
C ASP A 33 8.06 10.42 -4.16
N GLU A 34 7.76 9.71 -5.25
CA GLU A 34 6.39 9.57 -5.74
C GLU A 34 5.52 8.76 -4.76
N ILE A 35 6.08 7.71 -4.13
CA ILE A 35 5.36 6.94 -3.10
C ILE A 35 5.09 7.81 -1.87
N GLU A 36 6.04 8.63 -1.45
CA GLU A 36 5.84 9.60 -0.37
C GLU A 36 4.74 10.61 -0.74
N ASN A 37 4.76 11.14 -1.96
CA ASN A 37 3.76 12.10 -2.43
C ASN A 37 2.34 11.48 -2.51
N MET A 38 2.21 10.31 -3.15
CA MET A 38 0.92 9.62 -3.25
C MET A 38 0.41 9.14 -1.89
N SER A 39 1.32 8.87 -0.94
CA SER A 39 1.00 8.62 0.46
C SER A 39 0.88 9.90 1.28
N GLN A 40 0.74 11.10 0.71
CA GLN A 40 0.57 12.34 1.50
C GLN A 40 1.60 12.50 2.65
N GLY A 41 2.83 11.99 2.46
CA GLY A 41 3.90 12.02 3.43
C GLY A 41 3.87 10.96 4.54
N TRP A 42 2.86 10.08 4.64
CA TRP A 42 2.79 9.09 5.73
C TRP A 42 3.74 7.90 5.54
N TRP A 43 4.28 7.69 4.33
CA TRP A 43 5.21 6.60 4.07
C TRP A 43 6.19 6.87 2.93
N ARG A 44 7.49 6.80 3.24
CA ARG A 44 8.57 6.76 2.24
C ARG A 44 9.34 5.45 2.37
N PRO A 45 9.36 4.58 1.34
CA PRO A 45 10.11 3.34 1.41
C PRO A 45 11.62 3.61 1.39
N SER A 46 12.39 2.72 2.01
CA SER A 46 13.85 2.90 2.06
C SER A 46 14.53 2.38 0.80
N PRO A 47 15.72 2.92 0.44
CA PRO A 47 16.53 2.41 -0.68
C PRO A 47 16.76 0.90 -0.59
N GLY A 48 17.06 0.39 0.61
CA GLY A 48 17.29 -1.04 0.85
C GLY A 48 16.05 -1.93 0.71
N SER A 49 14.86 -1.36 0.52
CA SER A 49 13.65 -2.10 0.12
C SER A 49 13.31 -1.90 -1.35
N VAL A 50 13.56 -0.71 -1.90
CA VAL A 50 13.21 -0.36 -3.28
C VAL A 50 14.14 -1.02 -4.28
N TYR A 51 15.46 -0.89 -4.12
CA TYR A 51 16.41 -1.41 -5.11
C TYR A 51 16.37 -2.93 -5.27
N PRO A 52 16.36 -3.74 -4.19
CA PRO A 52 16.23 -5.19 -4.33
C PRO A 52 14.93 -5.61 -5.01
N MET A 53 13.83 -4.92 -4.75
CA MET A 53 12.56 -5.21 -5.41
C MET A 53 12.57 -4.77 -6.88
N LEU A 54 13.20 -3.65 -7.24
CA LEU A 54 13.37 -3.26 -8.64
C LEU A 54 14.20 -4.29 -9.41
N GLU A 55 15.26 -4.82 -8.80
CA GLU A 55 16.04 -5.92 -9.38
C GLU A 55 15.19 -7.18 -9.58
N GLU A 56 14.40 -7.57 -8.59
CA GLU A 56 13.44 -8.69 -8.70
C GLU A 56 12.43 -8.46 -9.83
N MET A 57 11.85 -7.26 -9.93
CA MET A 57 10.90 -6.92 -11.00
C MET A 57 11.54 -6.90 -12.40
N VAL A 58 12.84 -6.58 -12.50
CA VAL A 58 13.61 -6.71 -13.74
C VAL A 58 13.82 -8.18 -14.10
N GLN A 59 14.18 -9.01 -13.12
CA GLN A 59 14.36 -10.46 -13.30
C GLN A 59 13.05 -11.14 -13.70
N ASP A 60 11.93 -10.75 -13.08
CA ASP A 60 10.58 -11.19 -13.43
C ASP A 60 10.14 -10.70 -14.81
N GLY A 61 10.87 -9.75 -15.42
CA GLY A 61 10.59 -9.19 -16.73
C GLY A 61 9.40 -8.23 -16.76
N LEU A 62 8.99 -7.66 -15.61
CA LEU A 62 7.88 -6.70 -15.50
C LEU A 62 8.31 -5.29 -15.84
N ILE A 63 9.55 -4.95 -15.48
CA ILE A 63 10.17 -3.67 -15.77
C ILE A 63 11.52 -3.93 -16.44
N LYS A 64 12.02 -2.94 -17.16
CA LYS A 64 13.37 -2.94 -17.73
C LYS A 64 14.11 -1.69 -17.26
N LYS A 65 15.41 -1.82 -17.04
CA LYS A 65 16.29 -0.70 -16.72
C LYS A 65 16.82 -0.09 -18.01
N ARG A 66 16.62 1.21 -18.19
CA ARG A 66 17.13 2.01 -19.32
C ARG A 66 18.59 2.39 -19.08
N GLY A 67 19.29 2.79 -20.15
CA GLY A 67 20.69 3.22 -20.08
C GLY A 67 20.92 4.48 -19.24
N ASP A 68 19.88 5.29 -19.03
CA ASP A 68 19.88 6.48 -18.16
C ASP A 68 19.61 6.15 -16.68
N GLY A 69 19.51 4.86 -16.32
CA GLY A 69 19.25 4.41 -14.95
C GLY A 69 17.79 4.46 -14.52
N ARG A 70 16.85 4.86 -15.39
CA ARG A 70 15.41 4.82 -15.12
C ARG A 70 14.84 3.43 -15.40
N TYR A 71 13.74 3.10 -14.74
CA TYR A 71 12.97 1.90 -14.95
C TYR A 71 11.74 2.22 -15.80
N GLU A 72 11.36 1.30 -16.67
CA GLU A 72 10.19 1.40 -17.57
C GLU A 72 9.43 0.08 -17.55
N LEU A 73 8.11 0.10 -17.67
CA LEU A 73 7.30 -1.12 -17.77
C LEU A 73 7.59 -1.87 -19.07
N THR A 74 7.52 -3.19 -19.01
CA THR A 74 7.53 -4.05 -20.19
C THR A 74 6.10 -4.37 -20.62
N SER A 75 5.94 -4.88 -21.85
CA SER A 75 4.66 -5.41 -22.34
C SER A 75 4.17 -6.62 -21.51
N LYS A 76 5.07 -7.36 -20.86
CA LYS A 76 4.72 -8.49 -19.98
C LYS A 76 3.94 -8.02 -18.75
N ALA A 77 4.34 -6.89 -18.16
CA ALA A 77 3.58 -6.29 -17.05
C ALA A 77 2.19 -5.81 -17.45
N GLN A 78 1.96 -5.47 -18.73
CA GLN A 78 0.64 -5.11 -19.25
C GLN A 78 -0.25 -6.34 -19.48
N GLN A 79 0.34 -7.51 -19.76
CA GLN A 79 -0.40 -8.77 -19.95
C GLN A 79 -0.68 -9.50 -18.62
N GLU A 80 0.18 -9.32 -17.61
CA GLU A 80 -0.06 -9.79 -16.23
C GLU A 80 -1.13 -8.97 -15.47
N GLU A 81 -1.87 -8.10 -16.16
CA GLU A 81 -2.99 -7.30 -15.62
C GLU A 81 -4.13 -8.18 -15.04
N GLU A 82 -4.13 -9.48 -15.35
CA GLU A 82 -5.00 -10.52 -14.77
C GLU A 82 -4.47 -11.19 -13.48
N TRP A 83 -3.49 -10.59 -12.79
CA TRP A 83 -3.08 -11.14 -11.48
C TRP A 83 -4.13 -10.81 -10.40
N PRO A 84 -4.67 -11.79 -9.64
CA PRO A 84 -5.81 -11.63 -8.72
C PRO A 84 -5.57 -10.67 -7.53
N PHE A 85 -4.36 -10.11 -7.40
CA PHE A 85 -4.02 -9.11 -6.40
C PHE A 85 -4.01 -7.66 -6.95
N SER A 86 -4.20 -7.44 -8.26
CA SER A 86 -4.39 -6.11 -8.87
C SER A 86 -5.59 -5.36 -8.26
N ASN A 87 -6.58 -6.12 -7.75
CA ASN A 87 -7.75 -5.60 -7.04
C ASN A 87 -7.45 -4.92 -5.69
N HIS A 88 -6.22 -4.94 -5.17
CA HIS A 88 -5.84 -4.20 -3.96
C HIS A 88 -5.31 -2.78 -4.25
N PHE A 89 -5.15 -2.39 -5.53
CA PHE A 89 -4.49 -1.12 -5.93
C PHE A 89 -5.38 -0.07 -6.58
N THR A 90 -6.66 -0.35 -6.75
CA THR A 90 -7.67 0.71 -6.75
C THR A 90 -8.24 0.70 -5.34
N GLY A 91 -8.07 1.78 -4.56
CA GLY A 91 -8.90 2.00 -3.38
C GLY A 91 -10.39 1.84 -3.73
N PRO A 92 -11.30 1.73 -2.75
CA PRO A 92 -12.65 1.28 -3.03
C PRO A 92 -13.30 2.19 -4.08
N ARG A 93 -13.79 1.59 -5.18
CA ARG A 93 -14.19 2.33 -6.40
C ARG A 93 -15.41 3.23 -6.20
N SER A 94 -16.10 3.09 -5.06
CA SER A 94 -17.25 3.90 -4.66
C SER A 94 -17.20 4.18 -3.15
N ILE A 95 -17.90 5.23 -2.73
CA ILE A 95 -18.13 5.55 -1.31
C ILE A 95 -18.72 4.33 -0.60
N ASP A 96 -19.68 3.64 -1.22
CA ASP A 96 -20.29 2.44 -0.65
C ASP A 96 -19.27 1.31 -0.40
N ALA A 97 -18.32 1.11 -1.32
CA ALA A 97 -17.28 0.12 -1.13
C ALA A 97 -16.34 0.48 0.03
N MET A 98 -16.02 1.78 0.21
CA MET A 98 -15.23 2.24 1.36
C MET A 98 -15.98 2.02 2.67
N LEU A 99 -17.27 2.38 2.70
CA LEU A 99 -18.12 2.21 3.87
C LEU A 99 -18.26 0.73 4.25
N ASN A 100 -18.48 -0.15 3.26
CA ASN A 100 -18.55 -1.60 3.49
C ASN A 100 -17.26 -2.16 4.09
N GLU A 101 -16.10 -1.69 3.62
CA GLU A 101 -14.81 -2.11 4.17
C GLU A 101 -14.61 -1.63 5.62
N ILE A 102 -14.94 -0.36 5.90
CA ILE A 102 -14.94 0.18 7.26
C ILE A 102 -15.86 -0.63 8.17
N THR A 103 -17.08 -0.94 7.72
CA THR A 103 -18.02 -1.79 8.44
C THR A 103 -17.44 -3.17 8.73
N GLY A 104 -16.78 -3.80 7.75
CA GLY A 104 -16.12 -5.10 7.94
C GLY A 104 -15.03 -5.06 9.03
N TYR A 105 -14.20 -4.02 9.05
CA TYR A 105 -13.20 -3.86 10.11
C TYR A 105 -13.82 -3.58 11.49
N ILE A 106 -14.91 -2.81 11.55
CA ILE A 106 -15.64 -2.58 12.79
C ILE A 106 -16.19 -3.90 13.33
N SER A 107 -16.84 -4.72 12.50
CA SER A 107 -17.33 -6.04 12.92
C SER A 107 -16.22 -6.95 13.44
N TYR A 108 -15.04 -6.94 12.79
CA TYR A 108 -13.88 -7.66 13.32
C TYR A 108 -13.45 -7.15 14.71
N PHE A 109 -13.42 -5.84 14.92
CA PHE A 109 -13.10 -5.29 16.24
C PHE A 109 -14.16 -5.64 17.29
N GLU A 110 -15.43 -5.64 16.94
CA GLU A 110 -16.51 -6.09 17.82
C GLU A 110 -16.31 -7.56 18.23
N ASP A 111 -16.00 -8.44 17.28
CA ASP A 111 -15.70 -9.84 17.61
C ASP A 111 -14.40 -10.00 18.40
N LEU A 112 -13.41 -9.15 18.13
CA LEU A 112 -12.18 -9.09 18.91
C LEU A 112 -12.45 -8.64 20.36
N THR A 113 -13.40 -7.75 20.62
CA THR A 113 -13.76 -7.37 22.00
C THR A 113 -14.38 -8.53 22.78
N LYS A 114 -15.07 -9.45 22.10
CA LYS A 114 -15.66 -10.64 22.72
C LYS A 114 -14.61 -11.70 23.05
N THR A 115 -13.53 -11.77 22.26
CA THR A 115 -12.54 -12.86 22.33
C THR A 115 -11.23 -12.44 23.02
N ASP A 116 -10.76 -11.21 22.82
CA ASP A 116 -9.50 -10.70 23.36
C ASP A 116 -9.53 -9.15 23.47
N ARG A 117 -10.26 -8.67 24.49
CA ARG A 117 -10.47 -7.24 24.73
C ARG A 117 -9.16 -6.46 24.95
N ALA A 118 -8.14 -7.08 25.55
CA ALA A 118 -6.88 -6.41 25.90
C ALA A 118 -6.13 -5.85 24.68
N LYS A 119 -6.28 -6.49 23.51
CA LYS A 119 -5.71 -5.99 22.25
C LYS A 119 -6.31 -4.64 21.83
N LEU A 120 -7.61 -4.44 22.08
CA LEU A 120 -8.29 -3.19 21.74
C LEU A 120 -8.06 -2.09 22.77
N GLU A 121 -7.90 -2.45 24.05
CA GLU A 121 -7.66 -1.52 25.16
C GLU A 121 -6.43 -0.63 24.92
N SER A 122 -5.34 -1.22 24.42
CA SER A 122 -4.10 -0.48 24.08
C SER A 122 -4.24 0.52 22.92
N HIS A 123 -5.38 0.52 22.21
CA HIS A 123 -5.63 1.35 21.03
C HIS A 123 -6.84 2.27 21.17
N LYS A 124 -7.44 2.36 22.37
CA LYS A 124 -8.67 3.12 22.63
C LYS A 124 -8.61 4.59 22.20
N ASP A 125 -7.51 5.28 22.48
CA ASP A 125 -7.38 6.69 22.10
C ASP A 125 -7.39 6.87 20.59
N LYS A 126 -6.76 5.97 19.84
CA LYS A 126 -6.78 6.01 18.37
C LYS A 126 -8.19 5.77 17.83
N ILE A 127 -8.91 4.80 18.40
CA ILE A 127 -10.30 4.52 18.03
C ILE A 127 -11.16 5.76 18.29
N ARG A 128 -11.02 6.39 19.46
CA ARG A 128 -11.75 7.61 19.82
C ARG A 128 -11.49 8.75 18.84
N THR A 129 -10.22 9.01 18.49
CA THR A 129 -9.89 10.04 17.49
C THR A 129 -10.51 9.74 16.12
N ILE A 130 -10.56 8.48 15.69
CA ILE A 130 -11.20 8.10 14.42
C ILE A 130 -12.71 8.38 14.48
N THR A 131 -13.38 7.99 15.57
CA THR A 131 -14.82 8.24 15.77
C THR A 131 -15.13 9.74 15.75
N GLU A 132 -14.37 10.57 16.46
CA GLU A 132 -14.54 12.03 16.48
C GLU A 132 -14.42 12.64 15.07
N ARG A 133 -13.45 12.16 14.28
CA ARG A 133 -13.25 12.62 12.91
C ARG A 133 -14.39 12.20 11.99
N LEU A 134 -14.90 10.97 12.13
CA LEU A 134 -16.03 10.49 11.35
C LEU A 134 -17.32 11.24 11.69
N ASP A 135 -17.57 11.48 12.98
CA ASP A 135 -18.73 12.23 13.47
C ASP A 135 -18.75 13.67 12.91
N ALA A 136 -17.59 14.32 12.81
CA ALA A 136 -17.46 15.65 12.22
C ALA A 136 -17.82 15.73 10.72
N LEU A 137 -17.84 14.60 9.99
CA LEU A 137 -18.18 14.56 8.56
C LEU A 137 -19.69 14.53 8.29
N VAL A 138 -20.50 14.18 9.30
CA VAL A 138 -21.96 14.00 9.17
C VAL A 138 -22.74 15.11 9.90
N LYS A 139 -22.04 16.16 10.33
CA LYS A 139 -22.59 17.36 10.97
C LYS A 139 -22.89 18.46 9.97
#